data_AF-A0A060BI16-F1
#
_entry.id   AF-A0A060BI16-F1
#
_cell.length_a   1.000
_cell.length_b   1.000
_cell.length_c   1.000
_cell.angle_alpha   90.00
_cell.angle_beta   90.00
_cell.angle_gamma   90.00
#
_symmetry.space_group_name_H-M   'P 1'
#
loop_
_entity.id
_entity.type
_entity.pdbx_description
1 polymer ?
#
loop_
_entity_poly.entity_id
_entity_poly.type
_entity_poly.pdbx_seq_one_letter_code
_entity_poly.pdbx_strand_id
1 'polypeptide(L)'
;MLMNGRPLNLQWVRDNADAVLETWYAGTEGGHAISDVLFGAYNPSGKLPITFPRSVGQIPMYYNHLRIGRPFTPGKPGNYTSQYFEGENGPLYPFGYGLSYTRFSLSDLRLSAPVLKPGRDELKASVTLRNTGSRDGATVVQLYIQ
;
A
#
# COMPACT_ATOMS: atom_id res chain seq x y z
N MET A 1 13.32 -2.34 12.82
CA MET A 1 13.52 -3.27 11.69
C MET A 1 12.73 -4.54 11.97
N LEU A 2 12.08 -5.13 10.96
CA LEU A 2 11.24 -6.32 11.10
C LEU A 2 11.70 -7.41 10.12
N MET A 3 11.79 -8.66 10.59
CA MET A 3 12.03 -9.85 9.78
C MET A 3 10.90 -10.86 10.01
N ASN A 4 10.16 -11.20 8.97
CA ASN A 4 9.03 -12.12 9.06
C ASN A 4 8.72 -12.76 7.71
N GLY A 5 8.09 -13.94 7.75
CA GLY A 5 7.63 -14.67 6.54
C GLY A 5 6.15 -14.46 6.19
N ARG A 6 5.45 -13.59 6.92
CA ARG A 6 4.02 -13.30 6.75
C ARG A 6 3.68 -11.91 7.32
N PRO A 7 2.50 -11.34 6.99
CA PRO A 7 1.99 -10.16 7.68
C PRO A 7 1.90 -10.34 9.20
N LEU A 8 2.26 -9.30 9.94
CA LEU A 8 2.19 -9.26 11.39
C LEU A 8 1.13 -8.26 11.87
N ASN A 9 0.62 -8.47 13.09
CA ASN A 9 -0.07 -7.40 13.80
C ASN A 9 0.98 -6.41 14.31
N LEU A 10 1.04 -5.23 13.71
CA LEU A 10 2.04 -4.20 14.01
C LEU A 10 1.41 -2.93 14.61
N GLN A 11 0.20 -3.00 15.18
CA GLN A 11 -0.49 -1.81 15.68
C GLN A 11 0.36 -1.06 16.73
N TRP A 12 0.83 -1.77 17.76
CA TRP A 12 1.70 -1.16 18.78
C TRP A 12 2.99 -0.60 18.18
N VAL A 13 3.62 -1.32 17.25
CA VAL A 13 4.86 -0.86 16.59
C VAL A 13 4.61 0.42 15.80
N ARG A 14 3.50 0.51 15.06
CA ARG A 14 3.11 1.73 14.32
C ARG A 14 2.95 2.92 15.27
N ASP A 15 2.37 2.70 16.44
CA ASP A 15 2.03 3.77 17.36
C ASP A 15 3.22 4.22 18.24
N ASN A 16 4.28 3.41 18.34
CA ASN A 16 5.39 3.64 19.28
C ASN A 16 6.77 3.74 18.63
N ALA A 17 6.96 3.29 17.39
CA ALA A 17 8.25 3.37 16.71
C ALA A 17 8.34 4.62 15.82
N ASP A 18 9.48 5.33 15.87
CA ASP A 18 9.74 6.48 15.00
C ASP A 18 9.83 6.11 13.52
N ALA A 19 10.34 4.90 13.24
CA ALA A 19 10.46 4.36 11.90
C ALA A 19 10.37 2.84 11.90
N VAL A 20 9.78 2.29 10.84
CA VAL A 20 9.65 0.84 10.62
C VAL A 20 10.17 0.50 9.23
N LEU A 21 11.10 -0.45 9.18
CA LEU A 21 11.60 -1.04 7.94
C LEU A 21 11.27 -2.55 7.96
N GLU A 22 10.38 -2.96 7.07
CA GLU A 22 10.06 -4.36 6.78
C GLU A 22 11.07 -4.92 5.79
N THR A 23 11.78 -5.97 6.18
CA THR A 23 12.89 -6.54 5.39
C THR A 23 12.64 -7.97 4.96
N TRP A 24 11.53 -8.57 5.38
CA TRP A 24 11.23 -10.00 5.20
C TRP A 24 12.44 -10.85 5.63
N TYR A 25 12.71 -11.95 4.91
CA TYR A 25 13.98 -12.65 4.97
C TYR A 25 14.81 -12.31 3.74
N ALA A 26 15.75 -11.37 3.89
CA ALA A 26 16.55 -10.80 2.80
C ALA A 26 17.70 -11.70 2.29
N GLY A 27 17.75 -12.97 2.71
CA GLY A 27 18.78 -13.92 2.31
C GLY A 27 20.16 -13.64 2.93
N THR A 28 21.20 -14.24 2.34
CA THR A 28 22.58 -14.21 2.87
C THR A 28 23.17 -12.80 2.91
N GLU A 29 22.88 -11.97 1.90
CA GLU A 29 23.33 -10.57 1.81
C GLU A 29 22.39 -9.58 2.51
N GLY A 30 21.46 -10.09 3.33
CA GLY A 30 20.45 -9.26 3.98
C GLY A 30 21.06 -8.12 4.79
N GLY A 31 22.11 -8.39 5.57
CA GLY A 31 22.79 -7.36 6.36
C GLY A 31 23.32 -6.18 5.53
N HIS A 32 23.94 -6.48 4.38
CA HIS A 32 24.43 -5.46 3.45
C HIS A 32 23.28 -4.66 2.84
N ALA A 33 22.27 -5.34 2.29
CA ALA A 33 21.12 -4.67 1.67
C ALA A 33 20.35 -3.80 2.66
N ILE A 34 20.19 -4.25 3.91
CA ILE A 34 19.51 -3.49 4.95
C ILE A 34 20.34 -2.26 5.37
N SER A 35 21.66 -2.41 5.48
CA SER A 35 22.58 -1.30 5.73
C SER A 35 22.47 -0.24 4.64
N ASP A 36 22.47 -0.63 3.36
CA ASP A 36 22.36 0.29 2.23
C ASP A 36 21.08 1.14 2.31
N VAL A 37 19.96 0.52 2.73
CA VAL A 37 18.71 1.24 2.95
C VAL A 37 18.82 2.18 4.16
N LEU A 38 19.23 1.67 5.32
CA LEU A 38 19.28 2.46 6.57
C LEU A 38 20.17 3.70 6.46
N PHE A 39 21.30 3.59 5.75
CA PHE A 39 22.21 4.72 5.54
C PHE A 39 21.89 5.52 4.26
N GLY A 40 20.85 5.16 3.53
CA GLY A 40 20.36 5.89 2.37
C GLY A 40 21.25 5.76 1.12
N ALA A 41 22.14 4.77 1.07
CA ALA A 41 22.81 4.35 -0.17
C ALA A 41 21.78 3.82 -1.18
N TYR A 42 20.67 3.25 -0.69
CA TYR A 42 19.49 2.93 -1.48
C TYR A 42 18.22 3.57 -0.88
N ASN A 43 17.40 4.21 -1.72
CA ASN A 43 16.10 4.73 -1.32
C ASN A 43 15.03 3.62 -1.41
N PRO A 44 14.35 3.25 -0.31
CA PRO A 44 13.40 2.15 -0.31
C PRO A 44 12.27 2.38 -1.30
N SER A 45 12.02 1.35 -2.12
CA SER A 45 11.07 1.36 -3.23
C SER A 45 10.04 0.23 -3.14
N GLY A 46 10.22 -0.70 -2.20
CA GLY A 46 9.34 -1.85 -1.99
C GLY A 46 7.92 -1.44 -1.60
N LYS A 47 6.93 -2.18 -2.12
CA LYS A 47 5.51 -2.02 -1.77
C LYS A 47 4.89 -3.36 -1.43
N LEU A 48 3.97 -3.37 -0.48
CA LEU A 48 3.38 -4.58 0.08
C LEU A 48 2.56 -5.35 -0.97
N PRO A 49 2.88 -6.62 -1.25
CA PRO A 49 2.06 -7.48 -2.11
C PRO A 49 0.87 -8.10 -1.37
N ILE A 50 0.76 -7.88 -0.05
CA ILE A 50 -0.27 -8.44 0.81
C ILE A 50 -0.68 -7.40 1.87
N THR A 51 -1.96 -7.43 2.25
CA THR A 51 -2.49 -6.53 3.28
C THR A 51 -2.01 -6.94 4.68
N PHE A 52 -1.60 -5.97 5.49
CA PHE A 52 -1.31 -6.19 6.92
C PHE A 52 -2.55 -5.83 7.74
N PRO A 53 -3.18 -6.79 8.44
CA PRO A 53 -4.34 -6.53 9.28
C PRO A 53 -3.93 -5.85 10.59
N ARG A 54 -4.89 -5.23 11.28
CA ARG A 54 -4.66 -4.64 12.62
C ARG A 54 -4.71 -5.69 13.72
N SER A 55 -5.37 -6.82 13.47
CA SER A 55 -5.43 -7.95 14.38
C SER A 55 -5.76 -9.24 13.62
N VAL A 56 -5.53 -10.39 14.25
CA VAL A 56 -5.91 -11.69 13.69
C VAL A 56 -7.43 -11.81 13.50
N GLY A 57 -8.24 -11.12 14.32
CA GLY A 57 -9.70 -11.14 14.21
C GLY A 57 -10.25 -10.50 12.94
N GLN A 58 -9.42 -9.76 12.19
CA GLN A 58 -9.80 -9.18 10.91
C GLN A 58 -9.46 -10.06 9.70
N ILE A 59 -8.84 -11.22 9.91
CA ILE A 59 -8.51 -12.16 8.83
C ILE A 59 -9.79 -12.91 8.43
N PRO A 60 -10.08 -13.10 7.13
CA PRO A 60 -9.30 -12.67 5.97
C PRO A 60 -9.52 -11.19 5.61
N MET A 61 -8.43 -10.50 5.26
CA MET A 61 -8.46 -9.12 4.76
C MET A 61 -7.62 -8.98 3.49
N TYR A 62 -8.23 -8.41 2.45
CA TYR A 62 -7.62 -8.23 1.14
C TYR A 62 -8.26 -7.06 0.39
N TYR A 63 -7.52 -6.45 -0.55
CA TYR A 63 -7.92 -5.20 -1.18
C TYR A 63 -9.06 -5.37 -2.21
N ASN A 64 -9.09 -6.49 -2.91
CA ASN A 64 -10.06 -6.83 -3.96
C ASN A 64 -11.28 -7.58 -3.41
N HIS A 65 -11.84 -7.08 -2.30
CA HIS A 65 -13.07 -7.63 -1.71
C HIS A 65 -14.30 -7.08 -2.42
N LEU A 66 -15.41 -7.82 -2.30
CA LEU A 66 -16.69 -7.42 -2.87
C LEU A 66 -17.26 -6.20 -2.15
N ARG A 67 -17.89 -5.30 -2.90
CA ARG A 67 -18.78 -4.30 -2.32
C ARG A 67 -20.09 -4.97 -1.91
N ILE A 68 -20.33 -5.02 -0.61
CA ILE A 68 -21.53 -5.59 -0.01
C ILE A 68 -22.63 -4.54 0.18
N GLY A 69 -23.87 -4.97 0.45
CA GLY A 69 -25.05 -4.11 0.48
C GLY A 69 -25.06 -3.01 1.55
N ARG A 70 -24.19 -3.11 2.57
CA ARG A 70 -24.02 -2.09 3.63
C ARG A 70 -22.54 -1.83 3.89
N PRO A 71 -21.81 -1.18 2.97
CA PRO A 71 -20.37 -1.04 3.08
C PRO A 71 -20.01 -0.06 4.20
N PHE A 72 -18.94 -0.36 4.94
CA PHE A 72 -18.29 0.62 5.81
C PHE A 72 -17.77 1.80 4.97
N THR A 73 -17.95 3.02 5.47
CA THR A 73 -17.38 4.23 4.85
C THR A 73 -16.54 4.97 5.89
N PRO A 74 -15.22 5.09 5.71
CA PRO A 74 -14.36 5.84 6.63
C PRO A 74 -14.89 7.25 6.88
N GLY A 75 -14.88 7.68 8.15
CA GLY A 75 -15.38 9.00 8.57
C GLY A 75 -16.92 9.15 8.59
N LYS A 76 -17.68 8.11 8.22
CA LYS A 76 -19.15 8.10 8.34
C LYS A 76 -19.58 7.00 9.32
N PRO A 77 -19.72 7.30 10.62
CA PRO A 77 -20.16 6.30 11.59
C PRO A 77 -21.59 5.88 11.28
N GLY A 78 -21.77 4.64 10.85
CA GLY A 78 -23.09 4.04 10.63
C GLY A 78 -23.27 2.83 11.50
N ASN A 79 -24.26 2.86 12.41
CA ASN A 79 -24.57 1.76 13.35
C ASN A 79 -24.97 0.43 12.66
N TYR A 80 -25.19 0.43 11.35
CA TYR A 80 -25.63 -0.73 10.57
C TYR A 80 -24.83 -0.94 9.29
N THR A 81 -23.52 -0.72 9.34
CA THR A 81 -22.59 -1.06 8.25
C THR A 81 -21.84 -2.36 8.55
N SER A 82 -21.31 -3.01 7.52
CA SER A 82 -20.46 -4.17 7.68
C SER A 82 -19.08 -3.74 8.15
N GLN A 83 -18.94 -3.72 9.47
CA GLN A 83 -17.78 -3.23 10.17
C GLN A 83 -17.66 -3.96 11.52
N TYR A 84 -16.46 -4.07 12.05
CA TYR A 84 -16.24 -4.46 13.44
C TYR A 84 -16.65 -3.31 14.37
N PHE A 85 -17.23 -3.65 15.52
CA PHE A 85 -17.54 -2.69 16.58
C PHE A 85 -16.36 -2.44 17.53
N GLU A 86 -15.45 -3.42 17.63
CA GLU A 86 -14.21 -3.32 18.40
C GLU A 86 -13.05 -2.97 17.45
N GLY A 87 -12.52 -1.75 17.60
CA GLY A 87 -11.35 -1.27 16.86
C GLY A 87 -11.65 -0.65 15.50
N GLU A 88 -10.59 -0.15 14.87
CA GLU A 88 -10.68 0.51 13.57
C GLU A 88 -10.86 -0.50 12.43
N ASN A 89 -11.76 -0.17 11.50
CA ASN A 89 -11.98 -0.96 10.29
C ASN A 89 -10.94 -0.65 9.22
N GLY A 90 -10.67 -1.65 8.37
CA GLY A 90 -9.67 -1.56 7.31
C GLY A 90 -8.25 -1.92 7.76
N PRO A 91 -7.31 -1.97 6.81
CA PRO A 91 -5.97 -2.49 7.05
C PRO A 91 -5.10 -1.55 7.89
N LEU A 92 -4.11 -2.13 8.57
CA LEU A 92 -3.03 -1.36 9.16
C LEU A 92 -2.14 -0.77 8.06
N TYR A 93 -1.77 -1.62 7.10
CA TYR A 93 -1.10 -1.24 5.85
C TYR A 93 -1.79 -1.93 4.67
N PRO A 94 -2.36 -1.17 3.71
CA PRO A 94 -3.08 -1.74 2.58
C PRO A 94 -2.13 -2.43 1.58
N PHE A 95 -2.71 -3.25 0.70
CA PHE A 95 -2.01 -3.71 -0.51
C PHE A 95 -1.43 -2.53 -1.28
N GLY A 96 -0.21 -2.69 -1.80
CA GLY A 96 0.48 -1.66 -2.55
C GLY A 96 1.05 -0.52 -1.70
N TYR A 97 0.98 -0.60 -0.36
CA TYR A 97 1.57 0.40 0.52
C TYR A 97 3.10 0.28 0.58
N GLY A 98 3.79 1.42 0.60
CA GLY A 98 5.24 1.48 0.74
C GLY A 98 5.73 2.93 0.61
N LEU A 99 6.51 3.37 1.60
CA LEU A 99 7.06 4.72 1.67
C LEU A 99 8.41 4.81 0.94
N SER A 100 8.93 6.03 0.82
CA SER A 100 10.22 6.35 0.22
C SER A 100 10.89 7.49 1.01
N TYR A 101 12.21 7.65 0.90
CA TYR A 101 12.93 8.82 1.42
C TYR A 101 12.70 10.08 0.58
N THR A 102 12.03 9.96 -0.57
CA THR A 102 11.54 11.09 -1.35
C THR A 102 10.02 11.06 -1.44
N ARG A 103 9.43 12.11 -2.01
CA ARG A 103 7.99 12.23 -2.22
C ARG A 103 7.67 12.20 -3.71
N PHE A 104 6.57 11.55 -4.06
CA PHE A 104 6.07 11.49 -5.42
C PHE A 104 4.67 12.07 -5.50
N SER A 105 4.39 12.84 -6.54
CA SER A 105 3.05 13.31 -6.87
C SER A 105 2.59 12.71 -8.19
N LEU A 106 1.31 12.35 -8.26
CA LEU A 106 0.63 11.95 -9.49
C LEU A 106 -0.35 13.04 -9.91
N SER A 107 -0.38 13.37 -11.20
CA SER A 107 -1.32 14.34 -11.78
C SER A 107 -1.75 13.92 -13.18
N ASP A 108 -2.74 14.63 -13.73
CA ASP A 108 -3.13 14.52 -15.14
C ASP A 108 -3.51 13.09 -15.58
N LEU A 109 -4.30 12.38 -14.77
CA LEU A 109 -4.88 11.11 -15.22
C LEU A 109 -5.75 11.37 -16.47
N ARG A 110 -5.37 10.76 -17.59
CA ARG A 110 -6.06 10.90 -18.86
C ARG A 110 -6.31 9.53 -19.48
N LEU A 111 -7.54 9.34 -19.93
CA LEU A 111 -7.95 8.20 -20.73
C LEU A 111 -8.02 8.63 -22.19
N SER A 112 -7.59 7.78 -23.13
CA SER A 112 -7.65 8.08 -24.57
C SER A 112 -9.09 8.19 -25.09
N ALA A 113 -10.05 7.55 -24.44
CA ALA A 113 -11.46 7.61 -24.81
C ALA A 113 -12.36 7.38 -23.57
N PRO A 114 -13.55 8.00 -23.50
CA PRO A 114 -14.53 7.76 -22.45
C PRO A 114 -15.42 6.53 -22.71
N VAL A 115 -15.43 6.00 -23.94
CA VAL A 115 -16.25 4.87 -24.38
C VAL A 115 -15.39 3.94 -25.23
N LEU A 116 -15.50 2.63 -25.00
CA LEU A 116 -14.81 1.60 -25.78
C LEU A 116 -15.82 0.72 -26.50
N LYS A 117 -15.55 0.42 -27.77
CA LYS A 117 -16.26 -0.61 -28.52
C LYS A 117 -15.61 -1.98 -28.25
N PRO A 118 -16.41 -3.02 -27.99
CA PRO A 118 -15.89 -4.37 -27.79
C PRO A 118 -15.02 -4.85 -28.95
N GLY A 119 -13.90 -5.52 -28.62
CA GLY A 119 -13.13 -6.33 -29.56
C GLY A 119 -12.20 -5.58 -30.52
N ARG A 120 -12.08 -4.25 -30.45
CA ARG A 120 -11.14 -3.49 -31.31
C ARG A 120 -10.45 -2.31 -30.64
N ASP A 121 -11.09 -1.70 -29.64
CA ASP A 121 -10.56 -0.46 -29.08
C ASP A 121 -9.52 -0.74 -27.98
N GLU A 122 -8.37 -0.08 -28.07
CA GLU A 122 -7.36 -0.04 -27.01
C GLU A 122 -7.57 1.22 -26.17
N LEU A 123 -7.69 1.06 -24.85
CA LEU A 123 -7.74 2.19 -23.91
C LEU A 123 -6.34 2.50 -23.39
N LYS A 124 -5.84 3.71 -23.66
CA LYS A 124 -4.60 4.20 -23.05
C LYS A 124 -4.93 5.05 -21.84
N ALA A 125 -4.48 4.61 -20.68
CA ALA A 125 -4.46 5.40 -19.46
C ALA A 125 -3.06 5.98 -19.25
N SER A 126 -2.96 7.29 -19.10
CA SER A 126 -1.70 8.00 -18.88
C SER A 126 -1.80 8.88 -17.63
N VAL A 127 -0.69 9.04 -16.93
CA VAL A 127 -0.57 9.86 -15.72
C VAL A 127 0.83 10.47 -15.67
N THR A 128 0.95 11.66 -15.11
CA THR A 128 2.25 12.29 -14.86
C THR A 128 2.74 11.92 -13.46
N LEU A 129 3.93 11.33 -13.37
CA LEU A 129 4.63 11.06 -12.12
C LEU A 129 5.77 12.07 -11.96
N ARG A 130 5.83 12.75 -10.81
CA ARG A 130 6.92 13.67 -10.47
C ARG A 130 7.53 13.32 -9.12
N ASN A 131 8.86 13.28 -9.05
CA ASN A 131 9.60 13.33 -7.79
C ASN A 131 9.61 14.77 -7.29
N THR A 132 9.04 15.01 -6.11
CA THR A 132 8.88 16.32 -5.47
C THR A 132 9.68 16.45 -4.16
N GLY A 133 10.51 15.46 -3.84
CA GLY A 133 11.48 15.54 -2.75
C GLY A 133 12.88 15.88 -3.24
N SER A 134 13.85 15.73 -2.33
CA SER A 134 15.25 16.11 -2.54
C SER A 134 16.19 14.92 -2.75
N ARG A 135 15.65 13.71 -2.93
CA ARG A 135 16.41 12.48 -3.12
C ARG A 135 15.94 11.75 -4.36
N ASP A 136 16.87 11.11 -5.05
CA ASP A 136 16.54 10.14 -6.10
C ASP A 136 15.83 8.93 -5.48
N GLY A 137 14.95 8.31 -6.25
CA GLY A 137 14.19 7.16 -5.78
C GLY A 137 13.27 6.60 -6.85
N ALA A 138 12.82 5.37 -6.62
CA ALA A 138 11.83 4.70 -7.45
C ALA A 138 10.52 4.51 -6.67
N THR A 139 9.41 4.44 -7.39
CA THR A 139 8.10 4.07 -6.85
C THR A 139 7.31 3.26 -7.86
N VAL A 140 6.28 2.58 -7.39
CA VAL A 140 5.37 1.76 -8.21
C VAL A 140 4.06 2.52 -8.38
N VAL A 141 3.78 2.97 -9.60
CA VAL A 141 2.45 3.49 -9.99
C VAL A 141 1.54 2.31 -10.26
N GLN A 142 0.37 2.29 -9.62
CA GLN A 142 -0.54 1.15 -9.62
C GLN A 142 -1.84 1.53 -10.31
N LEU A 143 -2.29 0.70 -11.27
CA LEU A 143 -3.56 0.86 -11.98
C LEU A 143 -4.55 -0.19 -11.46
N TYR A 144 -5.74 0.27 -11.09
CA TYR A 144 -6.84 -0.56 -10.60
C TYR A 144 -8.06 -0.37 -11.50
N ILE A 145 -8.80 -1.45 -11.72
CA ILE A 145 -10.04 -1.47 -12.52
C ILE A 145 -11.17 -1.98 -11.62
N GLN A 146 -12.34 -1.36 -11.74
CA GLN A 146 -13.55 -1.73 -11.02
C GLN A 146 -14.72 -1.91 -11.99
#